data_AF-A0A3N1D2F0-F1
#
_entry.id   AF-A0A3N1D2F0-F1
#
_cell.length_a   1.000
_cell.length_b   1.000
_cell.length_c   1.000
_cell.angle_alpha   90.00
_cell.angle_beta   90.00
_cell.angle_gamma   90.00
#
_symmetry.space_group_name_H-M   'P 1'
#
loop_
_entity.id
_entity.type
_entity.pdbx_description
1 polymer ?
#
loop_
_entity_poly.entity_id
_entity_poly.type
_entity_poly.pdbx_seq_one_letter_code
_entity_poly.pdbx_strand_id
1 'polypeptide(L)' 'MRSTKSENAVKWGLRAHAIAYAIAIPAQIIVWWTVTPEHFFWPLWPALGWGVGLACHALAVSSSKTRTGS' A
#
# COMPACT_ATOMS: atom_id res chain seq x y z
N MET A 1 -15.19 -25.71 -10.38
CA MET A 1 -14.79 -24.47 -11.10
C MET A 1 -14.10 -23.55 -10.09
N ARG A 2 -12.78 -23.35 -10.17
CA ARG A 2 -12.08 -22.39 -9.30
C ARG A 2 -12.44 -20.97 -9.76
N SER A 3 -13.07 -20.21 -8.88
CA SER A 3 -13.55 -18.85 -9.14
C SER A 3 -12.37 -17.90 -9.25
N THR A 4 -12.03 -17.50 -10.48
CA THR A 4 -10.99 -16.52 -10.84
C THR A 4 -11.29 -15.09 -10.36
N LYS A 5 -12.47 -14.86 -9.77
CA LYS A 5 -12.94 -13.53 -9.37
C LYS A 5 -12.19 -12.97 -8.15
N SER A 6 -11.69 -13.82 -7.25
CA SER A 6 -11.01 -13.36 -6.02
C SER A 6 -9.57 -12.89 -6.26
N GLU A 7 -8.81 -13.57 -7.13
CA GLU A 7 -7.42 -13.17 -7.42
C GLU A 7 -7.33 -11.78 -8.07
N ASN A 8 -8.26 -11.47 -8.97
CA ASN A 8 -8.29 -10.17 -9.63
C ASN A 8 -8.67 -9.04 -8.67
N ALA A 9 -9.60 -9.29 -7.74
CA ALA A 9 -9.98 -8.32 -6.71
C ALA A 9 -8.80 -8.01 -5.76
N VAL A 10 -8.05 -9.03 -5.34
CA VAL A 10 -6.85 -8.86 -4.50
C VAL A 10 -5.76 -8.08 -5.25
N LYS A 11 -5.50 -8.41 -6.51
CA LYS A 11 -4.53 -7.69 -7.35
C LYS A 11 -4.92 -6.23 -7.57
N TRP A 12 -6.21 -5.96 -7.80
CA TRP A 12 -6.71 -4.59 -7.95
C TRP A 12 -6.63 -3.78 -6.66
N GLY A 13 -6.96 -4.37 -5.51
CA GLY A 13 -6.83 -3.72 -4.21
C GLY A 13 -5.38 -3.32 -3.89
N LEU A 14 -4.43 -4.21 -4.20
CA LEU A 14 -3.00 -3.94 -4.05
C LEU A 14 -2.52 -2.80 -4.97
N ARG A 15 -2.93 -2.82 -6.25
CA ARG A 15 -2.56 -1.77 -7.22
C ARG A 15 -3.15 -0.41 -6.82
N ALA A 16 -4.40 -0.38 -6.39
CA ALA A 16 -5.06 0.83 -5.92
C ALA A 16 -4.35 1.41 -4.69
N HIS A 17 -4.01 0.55 -3.70
CA HIS A 17 -3.25 0.99 -2.53
C HIS A 17 -1.84 1.47 -2.89
N ALA A 18 -1.13 0.79 -3.80
CA ALA A 18 0.20 1.20 -4.22
C ALA A 18 0.19 2.55 -4.96
N ILE A 19 -0.79 2.78 -5.85
CA ILE A 19 -0.95 4.06 -6.56
C ILE A 19 -1.32 5.16 -5.57
N ALA A 20 -2.28 4.90 -4.68
CA ALA A 20 -2.67 5.84 -3.64
C ALA A 20 -1.48 6.20 -2.75
N TYR A 21 -0.66 5.22 -2.36
CA TYR A 21 0.57 5.44 -1.60
C TYR A 21 1.57 6.32 -2.36
N ALA A 22 1.81 6.01 -3.64
CA ALA A 22 2.75 6.74 -4.48
C ALA A 22 2.35 8.21 -4.73
N ILE A 23 1.05 8.53 -4.68
CA ILE A 23 0.55 9.90 -4.91
C ILE A 23 0.35 10.64 -3.58
N ALA A 24 -0.25 9.99 -2.59
CA ALA A 24 -0.63 10.64 -1.34
C ALA A 24 0.59 11.00 -0.47
N ILE A 25 1.64 10.17 -0.45
CA ILE A 25 2.82 10.45 0.36
C ILE A 25 3.57 11.69 -0.16
N PRO A 26 3.92 11.81 -1.46
CA PRO A 26 4.51 13.05 -1.98
C PRO A 26 3.61 14.28 -1.81
N ALA A 27 2.30 14.14 -2.02
CA ALA A 27 1.36 15.25 -1.82
C ALA A 27 1.38 15.75 -0.38
N GLN A 28 1.42 14.86 0.60
CA GLN A 28 1.51 15.23 2.02
C GLN A 28 2.87 15.84 2.38
N ILE A 29 3.96 15.36 1.78
CA ILE A 29 5.29 15.98 1.95
C ILE A 29 5.30 17.40 1.41
N ILE A 30 4.69 17.63 0.24
CA ILE A 30 4.56 18.96 -0.34
C ILE A 30 3.73 19.86 0.59
N VAL A 31 2.58 19.39 1.09
CA VAL A 31 1.75 20.14 2.03
C VAL A 31 2.51 20.46 3.33
N TRP A 32 3.23 19.49 3.88
CA TRP A 32 4.04 19.72 5.07
C TRP A 32 5.10 20.80 4.81
N TRP A 33 5.77 20.74 3.66
CA TRP A 33 6.81 21.71 3.30
C TRP A 33 6.27 23.11 3.06
N THR A 34 5.05 23.25 2.51
CA THR A 34 4.46 24.56 2.19
C THR A 34 3.67 25.19 3.35
N VAL A 35 3.08 24.38 4.22
CA VAL A 35 2.15 24.85 5.25
C VAL A 35 2.72 24.74 6.67
N THR A 36 3.52 23.70 6.94
CA THR A 36 3.99 23.39 8.29
C THR A 36 5.46 22.95 8.37
N PRO A 37 6.42 23.63 7.71
CA PRO A 37 7.81 23.15 7.64
C PRO A 37 8.53 23.17 9.01
N GLU A 38 8.10 24.03 9.93
CA GLU A 38 8.63 24.11 11.30
C GLU A 38 8.03 23.05 12.25
N HIS A 39 6.96 22.38 11.84
CA HIS A 39 6.34 21.34 12.66
C HIS A 39 6.96 19.98 12.41
N PHE A 40 6.75 19.07 13.38
CA PHE A 40 7.10 17.66 13.24
C PHE A 40 6.62 17.09 11.90
N PHE A 41 7.45 16.25 11.28
CA PHE A 41 7.21 15.62 9.99
C PHE A 41 6.07 14.58 10.08
N TRP A 42 4.84 15.07 10.18
CA TRP A 42 3.64 14.27 10.30
C TRP A 42 3.32 13.37 9.10
N PRO A 43 3.81 13.60 7.85
CA PRO A 43 3.63 12.63 6.75
C PRO A 43 4.20 11.23 7.04
N LEU A 44 5.08 11.11 8.04
CA LEU A 44 5.62 9.82 8.50
C LEU A 44 4.54 8.83 8.96
N TRP A 45 3.52 9.30 9.69
CA TRP A 45 2.47 8.42 10.23
C TRP A 45 1.64 7.72 9.14
N PRO A 46 1.08 8.43 8.15
CA PRO A 46 0.39 7.79 7.03
C PRO A 46 1.31 6.95 6.15
N ALA A 47 2.58 7.33 5.99
CA ALA A 47 3.57 6.48 5.29
C ALA A 47 3.76 5.14 5.99
N LEU A 48 3.94 5.15 7.32
CA LEU A 48 4.10 3.91 8.10
C LEU A 48 2.81 3.08 8.11
N GLY A 49 1.66 3.71 8.39
CA GLY A 49 0.38 3.02 8.49
C GLY A 49 -0.02 2.33 7.18
N TRP A 50 0.09 3.03 6.06
CA TRP A 50 -0.26 2.46 4.75
C TRP A 50 0.82 1.51 4.23
N GLY A 51 2.09 1.78 4.52
CA GLY A 51 3.20 0.89 4.16
C GLY A 51 3.06 -0.49 4.79
N VAL A 52 2.66 -0.56 6.06
CA VAL A 52 2.39 -1.84 6.75
C VAL A 52 1.21 -2.58 6.11
N GLY A 53 0.10 -1.89 5.82
CA GLY A 53 -1.05 -2.51 5.14
C GLY A 53 -0.68 -3.08 3.76
N LEU A 54 0.13 -2.35 2.99
CA LEU A 54 0.64 -2.80 1.70
C LEU A 54 1.55 -4.03 1.85
N ALA A 55 2.44 -4.04 2.84
CA ALA A 55 3.32 -5.17 3.14
C ALA A 55 2.52 -6.41 3.53
N CYS A 56 1.50 -6.28 4.39
CA CYS A 56 0.61 -7.39 4.75
C CYS A 56 -0.09 -7.99 3.52
N HIS A 57 -0.59 -7.14 2.60
CA HIS A 57 -1.18 -7.61 1.35
C HIS A 57 -0.17 -8.29 0.42
N ALA A 58 1.04 -7.74 0.30
CA ALA A 58 2.11 -8.35 -0.50
C ALA A 58 2.51 -9.73 0.04
N LEU A 59 2.63 -9.86 1.37
CA LEU A 59 2.91 -11.14 2.04
C LEU A 59 1.77 -12.16 1.84
N ALA A 60 0.51 -11.73 1.92
CA ALA A 60 -0.64 -12.59 1.65
C ALA A 60 -0.64 -13.12 0.20
N VAL A 61 -0.30 -12.27 -0.77
CA VAL A 61 -0.18 -12.68 -2.19
C VAL A 61 0.98 -13.63 -2.40
N SER A 62 2.16 -13.36 -1.82
CA SER A 62 3.34 -14.23 -1.96
C SER A 62 3.15 -15.60 -1.30
N SER A 63 2.50 -15.66 -0.13
CA SER A 63 2.21 -16.93 0.56
C SER A 63 1.23 -17.82 -0.20
N SER A 64 0.44 -17.25 -1.13
CA SER A 64 -0.44 -18.03 -2.00
C SER A 64 0.31 -18.69 -3.16
N LYS A 65 1.51 -18.21 -3.52
CA LYS A 65 2.30 -18.74 -4.63
C LYS A 65 3.13 -19.99 -4.23
N THR A 66 3.30 -20.23 -2.94
CA THR A 66 4.12 -21.31 -2.37
C THR A 66 3.38 -22.65 -2.18
N ARG A 67 2.09 -22.78 -2.57
CA ARG A 67 1.28 -24.00 -2.36
C ARG A 67 0.87 -24.74 -3.63
N THR A 68 1.73 -24.72 -4.65
CA THR A 68 1.61 -25.55 -5.86
C THR A 68 3.01 -25.95 -6.29
N GLY A 69 3.58 -26.89 -5.54
CA GLY A 69 4.94 -27.37 -5.70
C GLY A 69 5.23 -28.52 -4.74
N SER A 70 4.39 -29.55 -4.78
CA SER A 70 4.66 -30.89 -4.26
C SER A 70 3.83 -31.89 -5.05
#